data_AF-A0A951PGM2-F1
#
_entry.id   AF-A0A951PGM2-F1
#
_cell.length_a   1.000
_cell.length_b   1.000
_cell.length_c   1.000
_cell.angle_alpha   90.00
_cell.angle_beta   90.00
_cell.angle_gamma   90.00
#
_symmetry.space_group_name_H-M   'P 1'
#
loop_
_entity.id
_entity.type
_entity.pdbx_description
1 polymer ?
#
loop_
_entity_poly.entity_id
_entity_poly.type
_entity_poly.pdbx_seq_one_letter_code
_entity_poly.pdbx_strand_id
1 'polypeptide(L)'
;MRGIQFLTDYQGRKTGVLVDLKEHSEFWADVVEECGEPIDFQFLIDDQGEKIAVFLDFEKHSELWEDIYDSLIIESRKDEQRVPWEEVKHGLIEKGKLSV
;
A
#
# COMPACT_ATOMS: atom_id res chain seq x y z
N MET A 1 4.06 -4.34 -7.45
CA MET A 1 2.62 -4.29 -7.13
C MET A 1 1.94 -3.51 -8.23
N ARG A 2 0.85 -4.02 -8.78
CA ARG A 2 0.12 -3.34 -9.87
C ARG A 2 -0.64 -2.13 -9.30
N GLY A 3 -0.84 -1.08 -10.08
CA GLY A 3 -1.59 0.11 -9.64
C GLY A 3 -0.85 1.05 -8.68
N ILE A 4 0.45 0.86 -8.42
CA ILE A 4 1.25 1.74 -7.55
C ILE A 4 2.40 2.35 -8.34
N GLN A 5 2.53 3.67 -8.30
CA GLN A 5 3.63 4.41 -8.92
C GLN A 5 4.20 5.45 -7.96
N PHE A 6 5.50 5.35 -7.64
CA PHE A 6 6.17 6.36 -6.81
C PHE A 6 6.54 7.59 -7.63
N LEU A 7 6.34 8.76 -7.04
CA LEU A 7 6.86 10.03 -7.53
C LEU A 7 8.19 10.33 -6.84
N THR A 8 9.14 10.87 -7.61
CA THR A 8 10.47 11.23 -7.12
C THR A 8 10.80 12.68 -7.41
N ASP A 9 11.48 13.33 -6.47
CA ASP A 9 12.08 14.65 -6.70
C ASP A 9 13.27 14.56 -7.68
N TYR A 10 13.87 15.71 -8.00
CA TYR A 10 15.03 15.81 -8.89
C TYR A 10 16.30 15.14 -8.34
N GLN A 11 16.33 14.79 -7.04
CA GLN A 11 17.42 14.05 -6.40
C GLN A 11 17.14 12.55 -6.34
N GLY A 12 15.98 12.09 -6.84
CA GLY A 12 15.56 10.69 -6.82
C GLY A 12 14.93 10.25 -5.49
N ARG A 13 14.64 11.18 -4.57
CA ARG A 13 13.94 10.86 -3.32
C ARG A 13 12.46 10.67 -3.59
N LYS A 14 11.86 9.63 -3.04
CA LYS A 14 10.42 9.41 -3.15
C LYS A 14 9.68 10.44 -2.31
N THR A 15 8.81 11.21 -2.93
CA THR A 15 8.04 12.29 -2.27
C THR A 15 6.57 11.95 -2.13
N GLY A 16 6.11 10.91 -2.81
CA GLY A 16 4.74 10.44 -2.72
C GLY A 16 4.48 9.28 -3.64
N VAL A 17 3.22 8.90 -3.71
CA VAL A 17 2.76 7.76 -4.48
C VAL A 17 1.43 8.07 -5.14
N LEU A 18 1.30 7.65 -6.40
CA LEU A 18 0.05 7.59 -7.12
C LEU A 18 -0.49 6.16 -6.99
N VAL A 19 -1.71 6.04 -6.51
CA VAL A 19 -2.38 4.76 -6.35
C VAL A 19 -3.62 4.71 -7.22
N ASP A 20 -3.67 3.74 -8.12
CA ASP A 20 -4.77 3.50 -9.05
C ASP A 20 -5.99 3.00 -8.29
N LEU A 21 -7.12 3.70 -8.43
CA LEU A 21 -8.38 3.38 -7.76
C LEU A 21 -9.17 2.30 -8.50
N LYS A 22 -8.89 2.07 -9.79
CA LYS A 22 -9.51 1.00 -10.59
C LYS A 22 -8.86 -0.36 -10.28
N GLU A 23 -7.61 -0.35 -9.83
CA GLU A 23 -6.93 -1.54 -9.28
C GLU A 23 -7.26 -1.70 -7.79
N HIS A 24 -7.58 -2.92 -7.34
CA HIS A 24 -7.98 -3.20 -5.95
C HIS A 24 -9.23 -2.42 -5.48
N SER A 25 -10.19 -2.14 -6.36
CA SER A 25 -11.36 -1.28 -6.10
C SER A 25 -12.21 -1.67 -4.87
N GLU A 26 -12.26 -2.96 -4.51
CA GLU A 26 -12.97 -3.43 -3.30
C GLU A 26 -12.31 -2.94 -2.00
N PHE A 27 -11.00 -2.67 -2.01
CA PHE A 27 -10.24 -2.14 -0.88
C PHE A 27 -10.44 -0.62 -0.71
N TRP A 28 -10.63 0.11 -1.81
CA TRP A 28 -10.69 1.57 -1.78
C TRP A 28 -12.02 2.15 -1.34
N ALA A 29 -13.11 1.35 -1.36
CA ALA A 29 -14.42 1.84 -0.96
C ALA A 29 -14.43 2.34 0.50
N ASP A 30 -13.80 1.59 1.40
CA ASP A 30 -13.71 1.92 2.83
C ASP A 30 -12.70 3.05 3.07
N VAL A 31 -11.56 3.03 2.36
CA VAL A 31 -10.52 4.06 2.46
C VAL A 31 -11.02 5.43 1.97
N VAL A 32 -11.85 5.46 0.93
CA VAL A 32 -12.43 6.71 0.39
C VAL A 32 -13.50 7.29 1.33
N GLU A 33 -14.20 6.46 2.11
CA GLU A 33 -15.11 6.94 3.16
C GLU A 33 -14.34 7.58 4.34
N GLU A 34 -13.16 7.05 4.66
CA GLU A 34 -12.28 7.62 5.70
C GLU A 34 -11.45 8.82 5.21
N CYS A 35 -11.11 8.87 3.92
CA CYS A 35 -10.44 10.01 3.26
C CYS A 35 -11.44 11.16 3.06
N GLY A 36 -11.84 11.85 4.15
CA GLY A 36 -12.88 12.87 4.24
C GLY A 36 -13.11 13.85 3.07
N GLU A 37 -12.99 15.17 3.30
CA GLU A 37 -13.31 16.16 2.27
C GLU A 37 -12.15 16.30 1.24
N PRO A 38 -12.41 16.65 -0.03
CA PRO A 38 -11.42 16.75 -1.12
C PRO A 38 -10.26 17.76 -0.90
N ILE A 39 -10.22 18.44 0.23
CA ILE A 39 -9.26 19.49 0.56
C ILE A 39 -7.89 18.88 0.94
N ASP A 40 -7.88 17.65 1.47
CA ASP A 40 -6.64 16.97 1.89
C ASP A 40 -6.03 16.08 0.81
N PHE A 41 -6.82 15.61 -0.16
CA PHE A 41 -6.39 14.62 -1.16
C PHE A 41 -6.43 15.17 -2.59
N GLN A 42 -5.43 14.77 -3.38
CA GLN A 42 -5.36 15.09 -4.82
C GLN A 42 -5.71 13.84 -5.63
N PHE A 43 -6.51 14.02 -6.69
CA PHE A 43 -6.95 12.93 -7.55
C PHE A 43 -6.54 13.17 -8.99
N LEU A 44 -6.19 12.08 -9.69
CA LEU A 44 -6.14 12.06 -11.14
C LEU A 44 -7.56 11.78 -11.65
N ILE A 45 -8.02 12.63 -12.55
CA ILE A 45 -9.35 12.55 -13.16
C ILE A 45 -9.20 12.20 -14.64
N ASP A 46 -10.02 11.28 -15.16
CA ASP A 46 -10.06 10.97 -16.59
C ASP A 46 -10.89 11.98 -17.40
N ASP A 47 -10.97 11.75 -18.71
CA ASP A 47 -11.68 12.61 -19.65
C ASP A 47 -13.21 12.59 -19.44
N GLN A 48 -13.75 11.57 -18.76
CA GLN A 48 -15.16 11.47 -18.39
C GLN A 48 -15.47 12.14 -17.04
N GLY A 49 -14.45 12.61 -16.33
CA GLY A 49 -14.60 13.21 -15.01
C GLY A 49 -14.54 12.22 -13.85
N GLU A 50 -14.15 10.96 -14.09
CA GLU A 50 -14.05 9.95 -13.04
C GLU A 50 -12.68 10.01 -12.34
N LYS A 51 -12.69 9.83 -11.01
CA LYS A 51 -11.44 9.69 -10.23
C LYS A 51 -10.82 8.33 -10.54
N ILE A 52 -9.62 8.34 -11.12
CA ILE A 52 -8.93 7.11 -11.54
C ILE A 52 -7.72 6.77 -10.67
N ALA A 53 -7.14 7.76 -9.98
CA ALA A 53 -6.06 7.53 -9.04
C ALA A 53 -6.06 8.59 -7.94
N VAL A 54 -5.51 8.27 -6.78
CA VAL A 54 -5.24 9.21 -5.68
C VAL A 54 -3.74 9.43 -5.54
N PHE A 55 -3.33 10.67 -5.32
CA PHE A 55 -1.97 11.03 -4.97
C PHE A 55 -1.84 11.21 -3.45
N LEU A 56 -0.91 10.48 -2.86
CA LEU A 56 -0.54 10.58 -1.46
C LEU A 56 0.86 11.20 -1.35
N ASP A 57 0.90 12.46 -0.91
CA ASP A 57 2.12 13.16 -0.48
C ASP A 57 2.67 12.53 0.80
N PHE A 58 3.94 12.12 0.82
CA PHE A 58 4.55 11.49 2.01
C PHE A 58 4.82 12.44 3.17
N GLU A 59 4.88 13.76 2.96
CA GLU A 59 4.96 14.69 4.08
C GLU A 59 3.64 14.76 4.87
N LYS A 60 2.52 14.42 4.23
CA LYS A 60 1.17 14.54 4.80
C LYS A 60 0.50 13.21 5.10
N HIS A 61 0.74 12.20 4.27
CA HIS A 61 -0.03 10.96 4.23
C HIS A 61 0.85 9.72 4.44
N SER A 62 2.02 9.86 5.08
CA SER A 62 2.94 8.72 5.27
C SER A 62 2.31 7.59 6.07
N GLU A 63 1.57 7.90 7.14
CA GLU A 63 0.90 6.89 7.99
C GLU A 63 -0.20 6.17 7.21
N LEU A 64 -1.07 6.91 6.53
CA LEU A 64 -2.10 6.33 5.66
C LEU A 64 -1.49 5.46 4.55
N TRP A 65 -0.38 5.91 3.95
CA TRP A 65 0.32 5.10 2.95
C TRP A 65 0.86 3.79 3.53
N GLU A 66 1.37 3.80 4.77
CA GLU A 66 1.84 2.58 5.45
C GLU A 66 0.70 1.58 5.60
N ASP A 67 -0.46 2.02 6.08
CA ASP A 67 -1.65 1.17 6.26
C ASP A 67 -2.16 0.59 4.93
N ILE A 68 -2.20 1.42 3.88
CA ILE A 68 -2.54 1.01 2.52
C ILE A 68 -1.54 -0.04 2.02
N TYR A 69 -0.25 0.24 2.14
CA TYR A 69 0.79 -0.62 1.61
C TYR A 69 0.78 -1.99 2.30
N ASP A 70 0.65 -2.02 3.62
CA ASP A 70 0.56 -3.26 4.39
C ASP A 70 -0.68 -4.08 4.00
N SER A 71 -1.82 -3.43 3.82
CA SER A 71 -3.05 -4.10 3.36
C SER A 71 -2.90 -4.70 1.96
N LEU A 72 -2.29 -3.97 1.03
CA LEU A 72 -2.03 -4.48 -0.32
C LEU A 72 -1.02 -5.63 -0.30
N ILE A 73 -0.03 -5.60 0.60
CA ILE A 73 0.89 -6.73 0.79
C ILE A 73 0.13 -7.95 1.31
N ILE A 74 -0.73 -7.79 2.32
CA ILE A 74 -1.55 -8.88 2.86
C ILE A 74 -2.41 -9.50 1.75
N GLU A 75 -3.12 -8.67 0.99
CA GLU A 75 -3.98 -9.12 -0.12
C GLU A 75 -3.16 -9.85 -1.19
N SER A 76 -1.98 -9.32 -1.56
CA SER A 76 -1.10 -9.98 -2.53
C SER A 76 -0.59 -11.35 -2.08
N ARG A 77 -0.58 -11.60 -0.77
CA ARG A 77 -0.10 -12.83 -0.14
C ARG A 77 -1.21 -13.77 0.30
N LYS A 78 -2.48 -13.44 0.05
CA LYS A 78 -3.62 -14.24 0.55
C LYS A 78 -3.59 -15.71 0.13
N ASP A 79 -3.05 -15.97 -1.07
CA ASP A 79 -2.94 -17.29 -1.70
C ASP A 79 -1.53 -17.91 -1.54
N GLU A 80 -0.60 -17.25 -0.84
CA GLU A 80 0.73 -17.83 -0.59
C GLU A 80 0.61 -19.09 0.28
N GLN A 81 1.46 -20.08 -0.01
CA GLN A 81 1.50 -21.31 0.78
C GLN A 81 1.87 -20.98 2.23
N ARG A 82 1.01 -21.41 3.16
CA ARG A 82 1.24 -21.24 4.60
C ARG A 82 2.18 -22.32 5.11
N VAL A 83 3.09 -21.92 6.00
CA VAL A 83 4.00 -22.83 6.71
C VAL A 83 3.58 -22.87 8.18
N PRO A 84 3.55 -24.05 8.83
CA PRO A 84 3.28 -24.14 10.25
C PRO A 84 4.29 -23.34 11.08
N TRP A 85 3.81 -22.70 12.15
CA TRP A 85 4.66 -21.90 13.03
C TRP A 85 5.86 -22.67 13.60
N GLU A 86 5.65 -23.94 13.99
CA GLU A 86 6.71 -24.78 14.54
C GLU A 86 7.83 -25.04 13.52
N GLU A 87 7.50 -25.22 12.24
CA GLU A 87 8.50 -25.42 11.19
C GLU A 87 9.36 -24.15 10.99
N VAL A 88 8.72 -22.97 11.01
CA VAL A 88 9.43 -21.68 10.96
C VAL A 88 10.35 -21.53 12.18
N LYS A 89 9.85 -21.83 13.38
CA LYS A 89 10.60 -21.72 14.64
C LYS A 89 11.83 -22.62 14.64
N HIS A 90 11.68 -23.90 14.25
CA HIS A 90 12.78 -24.84 14.13
C HIS A 90 13.86 -24.32 13.18
N GLY A 91 13.47 -23.88 11.98
CA GLY A 91 14.41 -23.34 10.99
C GLY A 91 15.15 -22.07 11.46
N LEU A 92 14.55 -21.25 12.32
CA LEU A 92 15.21 -20.08 12.90
C LEU A 92 16.20 -20.45 14.01
N ILE A 93 15.89 -21.45 14.83
CA ILE A 93 16.80 -21.98 15.86
C ILE A 93 18.04 -22.61 15.21
N GLU A 94 17.85 -23.45 14.18
CA GLU A 94 18.97 -24.06 13.44
C GLU A 94 19.90 -23.02 12.81
N LYS A 95 19.35 -21.89 12.36
CA LYS A 95 20.11 -20.76 11.81
C LYS A 95 20.72 -19.86 12.88
N GLY A 96 20.51 -20.14 14.17
CA GLY A 96 20.96 -19.29 15.28
C GLY A 96 20.30 -17.90 15.32
N LYS A 97 19.15 -17.73 14.64
CA LYS A 97 18.40 -16.46 14.56
C LYS A 97 17.32 -16.32 15.62
N LEU A 98 17.02 -17.42 16.32
CA LEU A 98 16.07 -17.44 17.42
C LEU A 98 16.64 -18.30 18.54
N SER A 99 16.68 -17.73 19.74
CA SER A 99 17.01 -18.42 20.99
C SER A 99 15.75 -18.50 21.84
N VAL A 100 15.45 -19.69 22.36
CA VAL A 100 14.28 -19.98 23.20
C VAL A 100 14.73 -20.20 24.62
#